data_AF-W2GEU7-F1
#
_entry.id   AF-W2GEU7-F1
#
_cell.length_a   1.000
_cell.length_b   1.000
_cell.length_c   1.000
_cell.angle_alpha   90.00
_cell.angle_beta   90.00
_cell.angle_gamma   90.00
#
_symmetry.space_group_name_H-M   'P 1'
#
loop_
_entity.id
_entity.type
_entity.pdbx_description
1 polymer ?
#
loop_
_entity_poly.entity_id
_entity_poly.type
_entity_poly.pdbx_seq_one_letter_code
_entity_poly.pdbx_strand_id
1 'polypeptide(L)'
;MTPGEVYKQLQLDRFNEPHFDKIENTVFGYLGFNTWVKYVDDFNEKNPTKKESMIPSLLTLYSDIDLSRVLEMAKKASTTEALARKLRMEQIQRWMTDGKTPGYVFKMFMVDSKVDELLTNPQFIAWTKYVDEFNAKNPANQASMIPPIVTHYGDDAVFGMLEAAKKVQSTEKLASKLQAEQIQKLLSSNHSPTYVFKALNLDKTGDEVFSTPLFTTWFNYLKTFNDKNPDKKESLLTSIHRYYQDHGVARIVEKAMTNPST
;
A
#
# COMPACT_ATOMS: atom_id res chain seq x y z
N MET A 1 8.83 -39.05 -7.68
CA MET A 1 7.68 -38.16 -7.51
C MET A 1 8.21 -36.74 -7.43
N THR A 2 7.49 -35.77 -7.97
CA THR A 2 7.81 -34.36 -7.74
C THR A 2 7.38 -33.97 -6.32
N PRO A 3 8.00 -32.94 -5.72
CA PRO A 3 7.48 -32.30 -4.52
C PRO A 3 5.97 -32.01 -4.56
N GLY A 4 5.43 -31.55 -5.70
CA GLY A 4 4.00 -31.32 -5.86
C GLY A 4 3.15 -32.60 -5.78
N GLU A 5 3.61 -33.72 -6.31
CA GLU A 5 2.92 -35.02 -6.19
C GLU A 5 2.92 -35.52 -4.74
N VAL A 6 4.06 -35.40 -4.05
CA VAL A 6 4.17 -35.80 -2.64
C VAL A 6 3.31 -34.92 -1.73
N TYR A 7 3.17 -33.63 -2.04
CA TYR A 7 2.28 -32.71 -1.32
C TYR A 7 0.83 -33.23 -1.29
N LYS A 8 0.32 -33.66 -2.45
CA LYS A 8 -1.02 -34.25 -2.60
C LYS A 8 -1.12 -35.62 -1.93
N GLN A 9 -0.10 -36.46 -2.04
CA GLN A 9 -0.08 -37.77 -1.39
C GLN A 9 -0.16 -37.67 0.15
N LEU A 10 0.46 -36.64 0.72
CA LEU A 10 0.38 -36.32 2.15
C LEU A 10 -0.92 -35.61 2.54
N GLN A 11 -1.84 -35.40 1.59
CA GLN A 11 -3.13 -34.72 1.75
C GLN A 11 -2.98 -33.32 2.36
N LEU A 12 -1.92 -32.59 2.00
CA LEU A 12 -1.64 -31.24 2.51
C LEU A 12 -2.49 -30.17 1.81
N ASP A 13 -3.23 -30.54 0.79
CA ASP A 13 -4.22 -29.71 0.08
C ASP A 13 -5.60 -29.74 0.73
N ARG A 14 -5.85 -30.61 1.71
CA ARG A 14 -7.17 -30.77 2.37
C ARG A 14 -7.54 -29.65 3.35
N PHE A 15 -6.65 -28.71 3.63
CA PHE A 15 -6.90 -27.64 4.59
C PHE A 15 -7.79 -26.55 3.95
N ASN A 16 -9.12 -26.73 4.01
CA ASN A 16 -10.06 -25.73 3.51
C ASN A 16 -9.99 -24.46 4.39
N GLU A 17 -9.53 -23.37 3.77
CA GLU A 17 -9.33 -22.02 4.32
C GLU A 17 -8.55 -21.95 5.64
N PRO A 18 -7.35 -21.34 5.67
CA PRO A 18 -6.62 -21.16 6.92
C PRO A 18 -7.42 -20.29 7.90
N HIS A 19 -7.77 -20.85 9.05
CA HIS A 19 -8.15 -20.04 10.19
C HIS A 19 -6.91 -19.33 10.73
N PHE A 20 -6.77 -18.05 10.41
CA PHE A 20 -5.61 -17.24 10.78
C PHE A 20 -5.55 -16.83 12.27
N ASP A 21 -6.19 -17.59 13.15
CA ASP A 21 -6.16 -17.31 14.59
C ASP A 21 -4.91 -17.89 15.25
N LYS A 22 -4.42 -19.04 14.74
CA LYS A 22 -3.32 -19.82 15.32
C LYS A 22 -2.56 -20.57 14.23
N ILE A 23 -1.23 -20.67 14.38
CA ILE A 23 -0.39 -21.34 13.38
C ILE A 23 -0.70 -22.84 13.27
N GLU A 24 -1.14 -23.44 14.37
CA GLU A 24 -1.59 -24.84 14.47
C GLU A 24 -2.80 -25.14 13.58
N ASN A 25 -3.59 -24.13 13.24
CA ASN A 25 -4.75 -24.25 12.36
C ASN A 25 -4.37 -24.10 10.87
N THR A 26 -3.09 -23.97 10.56
CA THR A 26 -2.56 -23.81 9.21
C THR A 26 -1.71 -25.01 8.83
N VAL A 27 -1.33 -25.12 7.54
CA VAL A 27 -0.47 -26.21 7.07
C VAL A 27 0.89 -26.24 7.80
N PHE A 28 1.38 -25.08 8.27
CA PHE A 28 2.63 -24.95 9.02
C PHE A 28 2.61 -25.60 10.39
N GLY A 29 1.42 -25.81 10.97
CA GLY A 29 1.24 -26.52 12.24
C GLY A 29 1.25 -28.05 12.11
N TYR A 30 1.20 -28.58 10.88
CA TYR A 30 0.97 -30.00 10.66
C TYR A 30 2.27 -30.77 10.45
N LEU A 31 2.42 -31.91 11.13
CA LEU A 31 3.63 -32.74 11.05
C LEU A 31 3.94 -33.22 9.62
N GLY A 32 2.90 -33.54 8.84
CA GLY A 32 3.05 -33.94 7.43
C GLY A 32 3.69 -32.86 6.57
N PHE A 33 3.49 -31.58 6.92
CA PHE A 33 4.13 -30.46 6.22
C PHE A 33 5.64 -30.44 6.46
N ASN A 34 6.11 -30.69 7.68
CA ASN A 34 7.54 -30.79 7.98
C ASN A 34 8.21 -31.96 7.22
N THR A 35 7.52 -33.09 7.12
CA THR A 35 7.97 -34.23 6.30
C THR A 35 8.09 -33.84 4.83
N TRP A 36 7.10 -33.11 4.29
CA TRP A 36 7.14 -32.62 2.92
C TRP A 36 8.25 -31.58 2.69
N VAL A 37 8.45 -30.65 3.61
CA VAL A 37 9.52 -29.64 3.55
C VAL A 37 10.89 -30.33 3.42
N LYS A 38 11.15 -31.32 4.27
CA LYS A 38 12.38 -32.12 4.19
C LYS A 38 12.50 -32.85 2.85
N TYR A 39 11.40 -33.42 2.35
CA TYR A 39 11.39 -34.07 1.05
C TYR A 39 11.76 -33.11 -0.09
N VAL A 40 11.24 -31.86 -0.08
CA VAL A 40 11.57 -30.85 -1.09
C VAL A 40 13.06 -30.49 -1.02
N ASP A 41 13.62 -30.33 0.17
CA ASP A 41 15.05 -30.03 0.33
C ASP A 41 15.92 -31.19 -0.18
N ASP A 42 15.63 -32.44 0.20
CA ASP A 42 16.31 -33.65 -0.29
C ASP A 42 16.19 -33.80 -1.82
N PHE A 43 15.02 -33.47 -2.37
CA PHE A 43 14.77 -33.49 -3.82
C PHE A 43 15.64 -32.44 -4.54
N ASN A 44 15.69 -31.22 -4.02
CA ASN A 44 16.43 -30.10 -4.61
C ASN A 44 17.95 -30.29 -4.53
N GLU A 45 18.44 -30.95 -3.48
CA GLU A 45 19.86 -31.33 -3.35
C GLU A 45 20.25 -32.38 -4.41
N LYS A 46 19.40 -33.40 -4.61
CA LYS A 46 19.62 -34.46 -5.61
C LYS A 46 19.42 -34.00 -7.05
N ASN A 47 18.66 -32.92 -7.26
CA ASN A 47 18.28 -32.42 -8.59
C ASN A 47 18.66 -30.93 -8.76
N PRO A 48 19.95 -30.56 -8.74
CA PRO A 48 20.38 -29.16 -8.66
C PRO A 48 19.97 -28.30 -9.87
N THR A 49 19.72 -28.90 -11.03
CA THR A 49 19.26 -28.22 -12.26
C THR A 49 17.74 -28.20 -12.41
N LYS A 50 16.99 -28.88 -11.53
CA LYS A 50 15.53 -29.01 -11.57
C LYS A 50 14.92 -28.74 -10.20
N LYS A 51 15.45 -27.74 -9.49
CA LYS A 51 14.93 -27.39 -8.16
C LYS A 51 13.48 -26.93 -8.26
N GLU A 52 12.65 -27.38 -7.35
CA GLU A 52 11.27 -26.95 -7.19
C GLU A 52 11.11 -26.05 -5.96
N SER A 53 10.30 -25.00 -6.10
CA SER A 53 9.87 -24.16 -4.98
C SER A 53 8.65 -24.77 -4.29
N MET A 54 8.52 -24.50 -3.00
CA MET A 54 7.33 -24.87 -2.22
C MET A 54 6.13 -23.96 -2.50
N ILE A 55 6.37 -22.74 -3.03
CA ILE A 55 5.33 -21.71 -3.21
C ILE A 55 4.18 -22.16 -4.14
N PRO A 56 4.41 -22.80 -5.30
CA PRO A 56 3.32 -23.30 -6.14
C PRO A 56 2.36 -24.25 -5.41
N SER A 57 2.88 -25.16 -4.58
CA SER A 57 2.05 -26.07 -3.78
C SER A 57 1.28 -25.33 -2.70
N LEU A 58 1.89 -24.36 -2.03
CA LEU A 58 1.19 -23.53 -1.05
C LEU A 58 0.10 -22.66 -1.68
N LEU A 59 0.29 -22.20 -2.92
CA LEU A 59 -0.70 -21.44 -3.67
C LEU A 59 -1.89 -22.28 -4.17
N THR A 60 -1.84 -23.62 -4.08
CA THR A 60 -3.05 -24.43 -4.29
C THR A 60 -3.99 -24.37 -3.08
N LEU A 61 -3.50 -23.89 -1.94
CA LEU A 61 -4.23 -23.78 -0.68
C LEU A 61 -4.58 -22.33 -0.33
N TYR A 62 -3.67 -21.42 -0.65
CA TYR A 62 -3.74 -20.02 -0.25
C TYR A 62 -3.76 -19.11 -1.47
N SER A 63 -4.59 -18.06 -1.43
CA SER A 63 -4.37 -16.91 -2.32
C SER A 63 -3.01 -16.27 -2.02
N ASP A 64 -2.47 -15.44 -2.92
CA ASP A 64 -1.21 -14.71 -2.64
C ASP A 64 -1.29 -13.85 -1.36
N ILE A 65 -2.45 -13.29 -1.07
CA ILE A 65 -2.71 -12.49 0.14
C ILE A 65 -2.68 -13.41 1.36
N ASP A 66 -3.40 -14.52 1.30
CA ASP A 66 -3.49 -15.49 2.39
C ASP A 66 -2.15 -16.16 2.68
N LEU A 67 -1.37 -16.46 1.64
CA LEU A 67 -0.02 -16.98 1.77
C LEU A 67 0.88 -15.96 2.47
N SER A 68 0.78 -14.69 2.10
CA SER A 68 1.55 -13.63 2.74
C SER A 68 1.18 -13.48 4.22
N ARG A 69 -0.12 -13.54 4.54
CA ARG A 69 -0.61 -13.48 5.92
C ARG A 69 -0.12 -14.67 6.76
N VAL A 70 -0.23 -15.91 6.26
CA VAL A 70 0.24 -17.09 7.02
C VAL A 70 1.75 -17.08 7.19
N LEU A 71 2.53 -16.61 6.21
CA LEU A 71 3.98 -16.51 6.35
C LEU A 71 4.38 -15.48 7.42
N GLU A 72 3.67 -14.35 7.52
CA GLU A 72 3.90 -13.37 8.59
C GLU A 72 3.51 -13.91 9.97
N MET A 73 2.49 -14.76 10.05
CA MET A 73 2.19 -15.49 11.28
C MET A 73 3.27 -16.52 11.62
N ALA A 74 3.69 -17.32 10.65
CA ALA A 74 4.71 -18.36 10.81
C ALA A 74 6.08 -17.79 11.22
N LYS A 75 6.37 -16.53 10.84
CA LYS A 75 7.58 -15.80 11.30
C LYS A 75 7.57 -15.48 12.79
N LYS A 76 6.41 -15.45 13.45
CA LYS A 76 6.30 -15.13 14.88
C LYS A 76 6.54 -16.36 15.77
N ALA A 77 6.42 -17.57 15.23
CA ALA A 77 6.67 -18.82 15.95
C ALA A 77 8.10 -19.32 15.69
N SER A 78 8.86 -19.57 16.76
CA SER A 78 10.28 -19.94 16.68
C SER A 78 10.55 -21.20 15.85
N THR A 79 9.62 -22.16 15.86
CA THR A 79 9.72 -23.43 15.13
C THR A 79 9.56 -23.27 13.61
N THR A 80 8.84 -22.24 13.15
CA THR A 80 8.53 -22.03 11.73
C THR A 80 9.22 -20.80 11.14
N GLU A 81 9.89 -19.99 11.97
CA GLU A 81 10.47 -18.71 11.56
C GLU A 81 11.43 -18.83 10.37
N ALA A 82 12.41 -19.74 10.45
CA ALA A 82 13.44 -19.90 9.42
C ALA A 82 12.83 -20.28 8.07
N LEU A 83 11.90 -21.23 8.06
CA LEU A 83 11.19 -21.66 6.86
C LEU A 83 10.32 -20.52 6.30
N ALA A 84 9.58 -19.82 7.17
CA ALA A 84 8.72 -18.72 6.75
C ALA A 84 9.52 -17.57 6.14
N ARG A 85 10.71 -17.24 6.67
CA ARG A 85 11.63 -16.27 6.06
C ARG A 85 12.12 -16.72 4.69
N LYS A 86 12.52 -18.00 4.53
CA LYS A 86 12.92 -18.59 3.24
C LYS A 86 11.79 -18.45 2.21
N LEU A 87 10.59 -18.90 2.56
CA LEU A 87 9.41 -18.84 1.68
C LEU A 87 9.01 -17.41 1.35
N ARG A 88 9.13 -16.47 2.30
CA ARG A 88 8.86 -15.05 2.03
C ARG A 88 9.82 -14.47 1.00
N MET A 89 11.11 -14.82 1.08
CA MET A 89 12.09 -14.41 0.05
C MET A 89 11.77 -15.03 -1.30
N GLU A 90 11.46 -16.34 -1.36
CA GLU A 90 11.05 -17.01 -2.60
C GLU A 90 9.81 -16.37 -3.23
N GLN A 91 8.81 -16.01 -2.41
CA GLN A 91 7.58 -15.35 -2.87
C GLN A 91 7.88 -13.98 -3.51
N ILE A 92 8.73 -13.15 -2.87
CA ILE A 92 9.12 -11.84 -3.40
C ILE A 92 9.89 -11.99 -4.71
N GLN A 93 10.83 -12.94 -4.78
CA GLN A 93 11.59 -13.21 -5.99
C GLN A 93 10.69 -13.68 -7.13
N ARG A 94 9.73 -14.58 -6.82
CA ARG A 94 8.74 -15.00 -7.80
C ARG A 94 7.92 -13.83 -8.34
N TRP A 95 7.41 -12.95 -7.47
CA TRP A 95 6.66 -11.78 -7.94
C TRP A 95 7.50 -10.88 -8.85
N MET A 96 8.78 -10.72 -8.53
CA MET A 96 9.71 -9.96 -9.36
C MET A 96 9.94 -10.63 -10.73
N THR A 97 10.12 -11.95 -10.77
CA THR A 97 10.25 -12.74 -12.01
C THR A 97 8.97 -12.70 -12.84
N ASP A 98 7.81 -12.80 -12.19
CA ASP A 98 6.49 -12.77 -12.83
C ASP A 98 6.07 -11.34 -13.24
N GLY A 99 6.91 -10.32 -12.99
CA GLY A 99 6.65 -8.93 -13.34
C GLY A 99 5.46 -8.33 -12.60
N LYS A 100 5.14 -8.79 -11.39
CA LYS A 100 4.01 -8.27 -10.61
C LYS A 100 4.23 -6.80 -10.29
N THR A 101 3.21 -5.99 -10.54
CA THR A 101 3.30 -4.54 -10.33
C THR A 101 3.47 -4.21 -8.84
N PRO A 102 4.14 -3.10 -8.50
CA PRO A 102 4.23 -2.62 -7.12
C PRO A 102 2.88 -2.50 -6.43
N GLY A 103 1.82 -2.12 -7.16
CA GLY A 103 0.47 -2.03 -6.62
C GLY A 103 -0.18 -3.36 -6.29
N TYR A 104 0.09 -4.40 -7.08
CA TYR A 104 -0.30 -5.77 -6.71
C TYR A 104 0.43 -6.16 -5.42
N VAL A 105 1.75 -6.09 -5.42
CA VAL A 105 2.59 -6.53 -4.28
C VAL A 105 2.31 -5.74 -2.99
N PHE A 106 1.95 -4.45 -3.09
CA PHE A 106 1.58 -3.63 -1.93
C PHE A 106 0.48 -4.28 -1.09
N LYS A 107 -0.56 -4.84 -1.74
CA LYS A 107 -1.68 -5.49 -1.05
C LYS A 107 -1.24 -6.67 -0.19
N MET A 108 -0.21 -7.40 -0.63
CA MET A 108 0.32 -8.58 0.05
C MET A 108 1.26 -8.20 1.20
N PHE A 109 1.90 -7.04 1.13
CA PHE A 109 2.73 -6.52 2.23
C PHE A 109 1.90 -5.82 3.32
N MET A 110 0.76 -5.24 2.95
CA MET A 110 -0.01 -4.32 3.81
C MET A 110 -1.33 -4.90 4.35
N VAL A 111 -1.45 -6.22 4.38
CA VAL A 111 -2.70 -6.96 4.70
C VAL A 111 -3.39 -6.46 5.97
N ASP A 112 -2.64 -6.12 7.02
CA ASP A 112 -3.18 -5.66 8.31
C ASP A 112 -2.51 -4.34 8.78
N SER A 113 -1.96 -3.56 7.85
CA SER A 113 -1.25 -2.33 8.19
C SER A 113 -2.21 -1.17 8.38
N LYS A 114 -1.92 -0.31 9.37
CA LYS A 114 -2.62 0.97 9.57
C LYS A 114 -1.89 2.09 8.84
N VAL A 115 -2.64 3.11 8.41
CA VAL A 115 -2.05 4.26 7.69
C VAL A 115 -1.05 5.01 8.57
N ASP A 116 -1.37 5.25 9.85
CA ASP A 116 -0.55 6.07 10.77
C ASP A 116 0.84 5.50 11.04
N GLU A 117 1.00 4.18 10.93
CA GLU A 117 2.26 3.47 11.19
C GLU A 117 3.03 3.16 9.90
N LEU A 118 2.51 3.55 8.73
CA LEU A 118 2.96 3.08 7.42
C LEU A 118 4.46 3.33 7.18
N LEU A 119 4.95 4.56 7.38
CA LEU A 119 6.35 4.90 7.08
C LEU A 119 7.35 4.23 8.04
N THR A 120 6.89 3.79 9.21
CA THR A 120 7.69 3.04 10.19
C THR A 120 7.50 1.53 10.08
N ASN A 121 6.54 1.07 9.27
CA ASN A 121 6.25 -0.35 9.12
C ASN A 121 7.40 -1.05 8.36
N PRO A 122 8.08 -2.06 8.94
CA PRO A 122 9.15 -2.79 8.27
C PRO A 122 8.72 -3.45 6.94
N GLN A 123 7.45 -3.85 6.82
CA GLN A 123 6.89 -4.39 5.58
C GLN A 123 6.80 -3.32 4.49
N PHE A 124 6.44 -2.08 4.86
CA PHE A 124 6.43 -0.97 3.91
C PHE A 124 7.85 -0.68 3.41
N ILE A 125 8.84 -0.66 4.30
CA ILE A 125 10.26 -0.45 3.94
C ILE A 125 10.78 -1.57 3.02
N ALA A 126 10.34 -2.81 3.23
CA ALA A 126 10.67 -3.91 2.33
C ALA A 126 9.97 -3.76 0.96
N TRP A 127 8.72 -3.29 0.94
CA TRP A 127 8.00 -2.99 -0.29
C TRP A 127 8.61 -1.83 -1.08
N THR A 128 9.14 -0.77 -0.43
CA THR A 128 9.81 0.32 -1.17
C THR A 128 11.00 -0.19 -1.96
N LYS A 129 11.77 -1.13 -1.39
CA LYS A 129 12.89 -1.80 -2.10
C LYS A 129 12.40 -2.61 -3.31
N TYR A 130 11.25 -3.27 -3.18
CA TYR A 130 10.62 -3.95 -4.32
C TYR A 130 10.28 -2.97 -5.44
N VAL A 131 9.71 -1.79 -5.10
CA VAL A 131 9.41 -0.74 -6.09
C VAL A 131 10.68 -0.25 -6.77
N ASP A 132 11.75 0.00 -6.01
CA ASP A 132 13.03 0.45 -6.56
C ASP A 132 13.62 -0.58 -7.53
N GLU A 133 13.64 -1.86 -7.16
CA GLU A 133 14.12 -2.94 -8.04
C GLU A 133 13.22 -3.13 -9.27
N PHE A 134 11.90 -3.05 -9.10
CA PHE A 134 10.95 -3.10 -10.21
C PHE A 134 11.21 -1.95 -11.20
N ASN A 135 11.39 -0.71 -10.70
CA ASN A 135 11.64 0.46 -11.54
C ASN A 135 13.01 0.42 -12.23
N ALA A 136 14.03 -0.13 -11.56
CA ALA A 136 15.34 -0.35 -12.17
C ALA A 136 15.27 -1.32 -13.36
N LYS A 137 14.40 -2.34 -13.29
CA LYS A 137 14.14 -3.27 -14.39
C LYS A 137 13.20 -2.72 -15.46
N ASN A 138 12.47 -1.65 -15.16
CA ASN A 138 11.45 -1.05 -16.03
C ASN A 138 11.67 0.48 -16.21
N PRO A 139 12.83 0.94 -16.72
CA PRO A 139 13.20 2.35 -16.72
C PRO A 139 12.27 3.25 -17.55
N ALA A 140 11.65 2.70 -18.61
CA ALA A 140 10.71 3.44 -19.45
C ALA A 140 9.34 3.66 -18.78
N ASN A 141 8.96 2.80 -17.82
CA ASN A 141 7.63 2.75 -17.22
C ASN A 141 7.74 2.60 -15.69
N GLN A 142 8.39 3.56 -15.05
CA GLN A 142 8.55 3.55 -13.59
C GLN A 142 7.19 3.69 -12.90
N ALA A 143 6.95 2.83 -11.91
CA ALA A 143 5.79 2.89 -11.05
C ALA A 143 6.00 3.89 -9.91
N SER A 144 4.98 4.72 -9.64
CA SER A 144 4.93 5.55 -8.44
C SER A 144 4.44 4.73 -7.24
N MET A 145 4.92 5.10 -6.04
CA MET A 145 4.48 4.50 -4.78
C MET A 145 3.10 5.00 -4.33
N ILE A 146 2.68 6.20 -4.76
CA ILE A 146 1.44 6.82 -4.28
C ILE A 146 0.16 6.09 -4.68
N PRO A 147 -0.07 5.71 -5.96
CA PRO A 147 -1.32 5.08 -6.36
C PRO A 147 -1.70 3.85 -5.51
N PRO A 148 -0.80 2.89 -5.24
CA PRO A 148 -1.09 1.78 -4.33
C PRO A 148 -1.50 2.22 -2.92
N ILE A 149 -0.78 3.20 -2.34
CA ILE A 149 -1.00 3.68 -0.98
C ILE A 149 -2.38 4.35 -0.86
N VAL A 150 -2.70 5.28 -1.77
CA VAL A 150 -4.00 6.01 -1.73
C VAL A 150 -5.18 5.12 -2.11
N THR A 151 -4.98 4.11 -2.97
CA THR A 151 -6.03 3.13 -3.27
C THR A 151 -6.39 2.30 -2.04
N HIS A 152 -5.42 2.06 -1.15
CA HIS A 152 -5.62 1.23 0.02
C HIS A 152 -6.16 2.03 1.22
N TYR A 153 -5.66 3.24 1.44
CA TYR A 153 -5.99 4.03 2.64
C TYR A 153 -6.87 5.26 2.37
N GLY A 154 -7.03 5.70 1.12
CA GLY A 154 -7.70 6.94 0.76
C GLY A 154 -6.77 8.16 0.72
N ASP A 155 -7.04 9.10 -0.19
CA ASP A 155 -6.17 10.26 -0.41
C ASP A 155 -6.04 11.17 0.83
N ASP A 156 -7.14 11.49 1.50
CA ASP A 156 -7.18 12.45 2.63
C ASP A 156 -6.51 11.88 3.89
N ALA A 157 -6.69 10.58 4.15
CA ALA A 157 -5.99 9.86 5.22
C ALA A 157 -4.47 9.82 4.95
N VAL A 158 -4.06 9.49 3.72
CA VAL A 158 -2.64 9.48 3.33
C VAL A 158 -2.03 10.87 3.43
N PHE A 159 -2.75 11.90 2.96
CA PHE A 159 -2.25 13.28 3.04
C PHE A 159 -2.02 13.73 4.48
N GLY A 160 -2.98 13.45 5.37
CA GLY A 160 -2.89 13.78 6.79
C GLY A 160 -1.75 13.05 7.50
N MET A 161 -1.61 11.75 7.21
CA MET A 161 -0.50 10.96 7.74
C MET A 161 0.87 11.48 7.26
N LEU A 162 0.99 11.86 5.98
CA LEU A 162 2.24 12.42 5.46
C LEU A 162 2.57 13.79 6.08
N GLU A 163 1.57 14.64 6.32
CA GLU A 163 1.75 15.91 7.07
C GLU A 163 2.26 15.66 8.50
N ALA A 164 1.74 14.65 9.19
CA ALA A 164 2.24 14.27 10.51
C ALA A 164 3.67 13.71 10.44
N ALA A 165 3.94 12.81 9.48
CA ALA A 165 5.25 12.17 9.31
C ALA A 165 6.35 13.15 8.88
N LYS A 166 6.01 14.28 8.24
CA LYS A 166 6.95 15.38 7.95
C LYS A 166 7.51 16.06 9.19
N LYS A 167 6.81 15.99 10.33
CA LYS A 167 7.24 16.61 11.59
C LYS A 167 8.21 15.73 12.39
N VAL A 168 8.47 14.51 11.92
CA VAL A 168 9.34 13.53 12.59
C VAL A 168 10.61 13.33 11.75
N GLN A 169 11.77 13.58 12.35
CA GLN A 169 13.07 13.59 11.66
C GLN A 169 13.36 12.30 10.88
N SER A 170 13.01 11.13 11.43
CA SER A 170 13.27 9.84 10.78
C SER A 170 12.42 9.58 9.54
N THR A 171 11.27 10.24 9.39
CA THR A 171 10.32 10.04 8.28
C THR A 171 10.20 11.25 7.36
N GLU A 172 10.71 12.41 7.77
CA GLU A 172 10.56 13.69 7.08
C GLU A 172 10.87 13.63 5.59
N LYS A 173 12.03 13.09 5.23
CA LYS A 173 12.50 13.04 3.84
C LYS A 173 11.58 12.20 2.95
N LEU A 174 11.19 11.02 3.43
CA LEU A 174 10.31 10.13 2.68
C LEU A 174 8.89 10.69 2.61
N ALA A 175 8.38 11.22 3.71
CA ALA A 175 7.06 11.83 3.78
C ALA A 175 6.93 13.03 2.83
N SER A 176 7.94 13.90 2.81
CA SER A 176 7.99 15.06 1.89
C SER A 176 8.00 14.63 0.43
N LYS A 177 8.80 13.61 0.07
CA LYS A 177 8.83 13.06 -1.29
C LYS A 177 7.45 12.51 -1.69
N LEU A 178 6.87 11.66 -0.86
CA LEU A 178 5.57 11.04 -1.13
C LEU A 178 4.46 12.08 -1.22
N GLN A 179 4.45 13.10 -0.36
CA GLN A 179 3.44 14.14 -0.41
C GLN A 179 3.55 15.00 -1.68
N ALA A 180 4.79 15.34 -2.10
CA ALA A 180 4.99 16.05 -3.35
C ALA A 180 4.46 15.23 -4.55
N GLU A 181 4.74 13.92 -4.58
CA GLU A 181 4.18 13.01 -5.60
C GLU A 181 2.64 12.95 -5.56
N GLN A 182 2.05 12.92 -4.36
CA GLN A 182 0.59 12.88 -4.19
C GLN A 182 -0.06 14.16 -4.72
N ILE A 183 0.47 15.33 -4.34
CA ILE A 183 -0.02 16.63 -4.81
C ILE A 183 0.12 16.71 -6.34
N GLN A 184 1.29 16.39 -6.89
CA GLN A 184 1.50 16.41 -8.33
C GLN A 184 0.51 15.51 -9.08
N LYS A 185 0.25 14.32 -8.56
CA LYS A 185 -0.74 13.39 -9.13
C LYS A 185 -2.16 13.95 -9.05
N LEU A 186 -2.57 14.54 -7.93
CA LEU A 186 -3.88 15.17 -7.80
C LEU A 186 -4.05 16.33 -8.78
N LEU A 187 -3.05 17.20 -8.90
CA LEU A 187 -3.09 18.37 -9.78
C LEU A 187 -3.03 18.02 -11.27
N SER A 188 -2.43 16.87 -11.62
CA SER A 188 -2.44 16.36 -13.00
C SER A 188 -3.68 15.50 -13.30
N SER A 189 -4.41 15.05 -12.28
CA SER A 189 -5.66 14.34 -12.46
C SER A 189 -6.78 15.30 -12.85
N ASN A 190 -7.69 14.86 -13.72
CA ASN A 190 -8.89 15.63 -14.08
C ASN A 190 -10.06 15.30 -13.13
N HIS A 191 -9.77 15.13 -11.83
CA HIS A 191 -10.80 14.94 -10.80
C HIS A 191 -11.54 16.27 -10.54
N SER A 192 -12.69 16.21 -9.87
CA SER A 192 -13.39 17.45 -9.52
C SER A 192 -12.56 18.30 -8.56
N PRO A 193 -12.60 19.64 -8.69
CA PRO A 193 -12.02 20.54 -7.70
C PRO A 193 -12.50 20.22 -6.27
N THR A 194 -13.78 19.89 -6.09
CA THR A 194 -14.30 19.48 -4.78
C THR A 194 -13.68 18.19 -4.23
N TYR A 195 -13.29 17.24 -5.09
CA TYR A 195 -12.53 16.05 -4.66
C TYR A 195 -11.12 16.44 -4.22
N VAL A 196 -10.40 17.20 -5.05
CA VAL A 196 -9.02 17.61 -4.76
C VAL A 196 -8.94 18.46 -3.50
N PHE A 197 -9.97 19.29 -3.24
CA PHE A 197 -10.06 20.08 -2.01
C PHE A 197 -9.97 19.21 -0.75
N LYS A 198 -10.77 18.13 -0.70
CA LYS A 198 -10.75 17.17 0.40
C LYS A 198 -9.48 16.32 0.42
N ALA A 199 -8.99 15.90 -0.74
CA ALA A 199 -7.76 15.10 -0.83
C ALA A 199 -6.53 15.84 -0.28
N LEU A 200 -6.53 17.18 -0.35
CA LEU A 200 -5.50 18.04 0.24
C LEU A 200 -5.79 18.40 1.72
N ASN A 201 -6.77 17.76 2.36
CA ASN A 201 -7.27 18.04 3.71
C ASN A 201 -7.71 19.49 3.95
N LEU A 202 -8.04 20.26 2.90
CA LEU A 202 -8.49 21.65 3.05
C LEU A 202 -9.85 21.76 3.76
N ASP A 203 -10.61 20.68 3.84
CA ASP A 203 -11.84 20.56 4.63
C ASP A 203 -11.58 20.51 6.15
N LYS A 204 -10.34 20.17 6.56
CA LYS A 204 -9.93 20.01 7.96
C LYS A 204 -8.98 21.11 8.44
N THR A 205 -8.58 22.04 7.57
CA THR A 205 -7.69 23.16 7.90
C THR A 205 -8.31 24.16 8.87
N GLY A 206 -9.64 24.26 8.89
CA GLY A 206 -10.35 25.20 9.75
C GLY A 206 -10.27 26.64 9.24
N ASP A 207 -10.26 27.60 10.16
CA ASP A 207 -10.55 29.00 9.83
C ASP A 207 -9.42 29.70 9.05
N GLU A 208 -8.22 29.12 9.06
CA GLU A 208 -7.04 29.62 8.33
C GLU A 208 -6.96 29.07 6.89
N VAL A 209 -7.99 28.36 6.40
CA VAL A 209 -7.95 27.66 5.11
C VAL A 209 -7.52 28.57 3.95
N PHE A 210 -8.06 29.79 3.87
CA PHE A 210 -7.76 30.74 2.82
C PHE A 210 -6.33 31.28 2.88
N SER A 211 -5.69 31.26 4.05
CA SER A 211 -4.32 31.72 4.26
C SER A 211 -3.27 30.65 3.96
N THR A 212 -3.68 29.41 3.65
CA THR A 212 -2.73 28.33 3.38
C THR A 212 -2.21 28.35 1.95
N PRO A 213 -0.90 28.08 1.72
CA PRO A 213 -0.37 27.90 0.37
C PRO A 213 -1.08 26.79 -0.43
N LEU A 214 -1.55 25.74 0.26
CA LEU A 214 -2.30 24.65 -0.35
C LEU A 214 -3.65 25.11 -0.92
N PHE A 215 -4.33 26.06 -0.27
CA PHE A 215 -5.54 26.66 -0.83
C PHE A 215 -5.23 27.44 -2.11
N THR A 216 -4.13 28.22 -2.15
CA THR A 216 -3.69 28.90 -3.38
C THR A 216 -3.41 27.90 -4.50
N THR A 217 -2.71 26.80 -4.20
CA THR A 217 -2.46 25.71 -5.16
C THR A 217 -3.77 25.11 -5.68
N TRP A 218 -4.71 24.79 -4.79
CA TRP A 218 -6.01 24.25 -5.17
C TRP A 218 -6.86 25.25 -5.97
N PHE A 219 -6.84 26.53 -5.65
CA PHE A 219 -7.58 27.56 -6.38
C PHE A 219 -7.08 27.71 -7.82
N ASN A 220 -5.77 27.63 -8.04
CA ASN A 220 -5.19 27.62 -9.39
C ASN A 220 -5.56 26.34 -10.15
N TYR A 221 -5.65 25.21 -9.47
CA TYR A 221 -6.17 23.97 -10.05
C TYR A 221 -7.64 24.11 -10.47
N LEU A 222 -8.50 24.66 -9.61
CA LEU A 222 -9.92 24.93 -9.91
C LEU A 222 -10.07 25.75 -11.19
N LYS A 223 -9.29 26.84 -11.35
CA LYS A 223 -9.28 27.64 -12.58
C LYS A 223 -8.91 26.81 -13.80
N THR A 224 -7.78 26.08 -13.71
CA THR A 224 -7.28 25.24 -14.80
C THR A 224 -8.28 24.14 -15.18
N PHE A 225 -8.93 23.52 -14.20
CA PHE A 225 -9.97 22.51 -14.41
C PHE A 225 -11.18 23.11 -15.15
N ASN A 226 -11.67 24.27 -14.70
CA ASN A 226 -12.82 24.95 -15.30
C ASN A 226 -12.56 25.40 -16.74
N ASP A 227 -11.34 25.84 -17.05
CA ASP A 227 -10.94 26.22 -18.41
C ASP A 227 -10.90 25.00 -19.34
N LYS A 228 -10.40 23.87 -18.85
CA LYS A 228 -10.33 22.60 -19.60
C LYS A 228 -11.68 21.87 -19.71
N ASN A 229 -12.60 22.10 -18.79
CA ASN A 229 -13.87 21.38 -18.68
C ASN A 229 -15.06 22.35 -18.63
N PRO A 230 -15.37 23.06 -19.73
CA PRO A 230 -16.38 24.12 -19.73
C PRO A 230 -17.79 23.64 -19.34
N ASP A 231 -18.14 22.39 -19.64
CA ASP A 231 -19.44 21.79 -19.32
C ASP A 231 -19.53 21.23 -17.89
N LYS A 232 -18.41 21.22 -17.14
CA LYS A 232 -18.32 20.64 -15.79
C LYS A 232 -17.74 21.63 -14.78
N LYS A 233 -17.82 22.94 -15.07
CA LYS A 233 -17.25 23.96 -14.20
C LYS A 233 -17.79 23.83 -12.78
N GLU A 234 -16.89 23.86 -11.81
CA GLU A 234 -17.25 23.98 -10.40
C GLU A 234 -16.96 25.40 -9.91
N SER A 235 -17.72 25.86 -8.92
CA SER A 235 -17.45 27.13 -8.27
C SER A 235 -16.57 26.91 -7.03
N LEU A 236 -15.81 27.93 -6.63
CA LEU A 236 -15.13 27.95 -5.33
C LEU A 236 -16.10 27.64 -4.17
N LEU A 237 -17.30 28.25 -4.23
CA LEU A 237 -18.32 28.10 -3.20
C LEU A 237 -18.82 26.66 -3.08
N THR A 238 -18.82 25.86 -4.16
CA THR A 238 -19.26 24.47 -4.13
C THR A 238 -18.43 23.64 -3.14
N SER A 239 -17.10 23.76 -3.19
CA SER A 239 -16.22 23.02 -2.26
C SER A 239 -16.29 23.58 -0.84
N ILE A 240 -16.31 24.90 -0.72
CA ILE A 240 -16.33 25.60 0.56
C ILE A 240 -17.64 25.33 1.33
N HIS A 241 -18.81 25.52 0.72
CA HIS A 241 -20.10 25.22 1.34
C HIS A 241 -20.22 23.73 1.68
N ARG A 242 -19.76 22.82 0.80
CA ARG A 242 -19.87 21.38 1.03
C ARG A 242 -19.20 20.93 2.33
N TYR A 243 -18.05 21.49 2.66
CA TYR A 243 -17.26 21.03 3.81
C TYR A 243 -17.39 21.91 5.04
N TYR A 244 -17.53 23.23 4.87
CA TYR A 244 -17.60 24.15 6.00
C TYR A 244 -19.04 24.45 6.45
N GLN A 245 -20.05 24.24 5.58
CA GLN A 245 -21.45 24.59 5.81
C GLN A 245 -21.64 26.10 6.10
N ASP A 246 -22.87 26.62 6.02
CA ASP A 246 -23.11 28.08 6.05
C ASP A 246 -22.45 28.81 7.22
N HIS A 247 -22.54 28.26 8.44
CA HIS A 247 -21.90 28.85 9.63
C HIS A 247 -20.36 28.79 9.59
N GLY A 248 -19.77 27.72 9.04
CA GLY A 248 -18.33 27.65 8.89
C GLY A 248 -17.82 28.58 7.80
N VAL A 249 -18.59 28.75 6.71
CA VAL A 249 -18.25 29.67 5.60
C VAL A 249 -18.17 31.11 6.08
N ALA A 250 -19.17 31.58 6.84
CA ALA A 250 -19.13 32.92 7.42
C ALA A 250 -17.87 33.13 8.28
N ARG A 251 -17.56 32.16 9.14
CA ARG A 251 -16.41 32.22 10.05
C ARG A 251 -15.07 32.28 9.32
N ILE A 252 -14.85 31.44 8.30
CA ILE A 252 -13.59 31.44 7.54
C ILE A 252 -13.43 32.72 6.69
N VAL A 253 -14.54 33.30 6.21
CA VAL A 253 -14.53 34.58 5.49
C VAL A 253 -14.22 35.73 6.43
N GLU A 254 -14.89 35.83 7.59
CA GLU A 254 -14.59 36.84 8.61
C GLU A 254 -13.12 36.78 9.04
N LYS A 255 -12.61 35.57 9.29
CA LYS A 255 -11.22 35.36 9.64
C LYS A 255 -10.27 35.86 8.54
N ALA A 256 -10.53 35.51 7.28
CA ALA A 256 -9.73 35.99 6.15
C ALA A 256 -9.77 37.52 5.99
N MET A 257 -10.93 38.17 6.19
CA MET A 257 -11.04 39.64 6.13
C MET A 257 -10.17 40.35 7.18
N THR A 258 -9.88 39.69 8.31
CA THR A 258 -8.99 40.23 9.34
C THR A 258 -7.51 39.94 9.09
N ASN A 259 -7.18 39.10 8.10
CA ASN A 259 -5.81 38.71 7.76
C ASN A 259 -5.35 39.45 6.48
N PRO A 260 -4.44 40.43 6.55
CA PRO A 260 -4.01 41.21 5.39
C PRO A 260 -3.23 40.40 4.34
N SER A 261 -2.86 39.16 4.65
CA SER A 261 -2.14 38.25 3.76
C SER A 261 -3.05 37.31 2.96
N THR A 262 -4.38 37.43 3.10
CA THR A 262 -5.40 36.58 2.43
C THR A 262 -6.21 37.41 1.44
#